data_AF-A0A925RIV0-F1
#
_entry.id   AF-A0A925RIV0-F1
#
_cell.length_a   1.000
_cell.length_b   1.000
_cell.length_c   1.000
_cell.angle_alpha   90.00
_cell.angle_beta   90.00
_cell.angle_gamma   90.00
#
_symmetry.space_group_name_H-M   'P 1'
#
loop_
_entity.id
_entity.type
_entity.pdbx_description
1 polymer ?
#
loop_
_entity_poly.entity_id
_entity_poly.type
_entity_poly.pdbx_seq_one_letter_code
_entity_poly.pdbx_strand_id
1 'polypeptide(L)'
;MTRRLSLLRFTASLVTGMVLLAGLTGCPEDPYKAETWTQKLGDPRESERAVQELEQLGNPSAIDKLGTAWIDQGKPVRLLQVIISLARPLTPEEAKKNFVTDYEATGRPANWDKALPFLKRALSEVDEANPRSVDSASKAADALGESRQADALDALIELAQKAPTKKLISAQVAAIRALGKFSEESTKAAAALTRVIDKEPPPNPRTVKEREQARSLEEKYALFLGINGAAINSLGDLRVASAAKTLVLSMFRTPELFMQIRRALVASGPVAEDELRKVLAGTHAEVNQLFKDKRLDKYCGDRNDAPPDQCQPVSAMWFYPAVVLGDFYDPKAVPELLTALKHPPLPVYYLDDQPSPNTQYNAIFDALRKIGSAEGAATVRAMWAGRAAPAGKPG
;
A
#
# COMPACT_ATOMS: atom_id res chain seq x y z
N MET A 1 38.42 -41.15 40.95
CA MET A 1 39.79 -41.62 41.32
C MET A 1 40.70 -41.11 40.22
N THR A 2 41.67 -40.22 40.38
CA THR A 2 42.67 -40.09 41.46
C THR A 2 43.20 -38.64 41.43
N ARG A 3 43.42 -38.07 42.61
CA ARG A 3 43.98 -36.74 42.87
C ARG A 3 45.43 -36.60 42.39
N ARG A 4 45.84 -35.41 41.99
CA ARG A 4 47.19 -34.89 42.29
C ARG A 4 47.12 -33.45 42.78
N LEU A 5 47.46 -33.31 44.07
CA LEU A 5 47.84 -32.06 44.71
C LEU A 5 49.21 -31.62 44.17
N SER A 6 49.45 -30.31 44.11
CA SER A 6 50.78 -29.73 44.29
C SER A 6 50.64 -28.44 45.09
N LEU A 7 51.24 -28.49 46.28
CA LEU A 7 51.44 -27.41 47.24
C LEU A 7 52.84 -26.80 47.02
N LEU A 8 53.08 -25.66 47.68
CA LEU A 8 54.35 -24.93 47.92
C LEU A 8 54.62 -23.83 46.87
N ARG A 9 55.05 -22.61 47.22
CA ARG A 9 55.50 -22.02 48.49
C ARG A 9 55.43 -20.49 48.40
N PHE A 10 55.24 -19.87 49.55
CA PHE A 10 55.40 -18.45 49.85
C PHE A 10 56.73 -17.86 49.37
N THR A 11 56.70 -16.64 48.82
CA THR A 11 57.68 -15.59 49.14
C THR A 11 56.99 -14.24 49.16
N ALA A 12 57.12 -13.56 50.29
CA ALA A 12 56.69 -12.19 50.51
C ALA A 12 57.74 -11.23 49.91
N SER A 13 57.28 -10.15 49.29
CA SER A 13 58.09 -8.94 49.13
C SER A 13 57.16 -7.74 49.22
N LEU A 14 57.33 -7.02 50.34
CA LEU A 14 56.88 -5.66 50.55
C LEU A 14 57.39 -4.77 49.41
N VAL A 15 56.49 -4.10 48.69
CA VAL A 15 56.79 -2.84 48.04
C VAL A 15 55.67 -1.86 48.38
N THR A 16 56.02 -0.95 49.27
CA THR A 16 55.30 0.26 49.63
C THR A 16 55.17 1.14 48.39
N GLY A 17 53.99 1.15 47.78
CA GLY A 17 53.69 1.92 46.57
C GLY A 17 52.55 2.91 46.83
N MET A 18 52.97 4.12 47.21
CA MET A 18 52.26 5.40 47.21
C MET A 18 50.83 5.40 46.62
N VAL A 19 49.91 5.79 47.49
CA VAL A 19 48.57 6.32 47.19
C VAL A 19 48.64 7.33 46.05
N LEU A 20 48.11 6.94 44.89
CA LEU A 20 47.55 7.85 43.89
C LEU A 20 46.08 7.47 43.75
N LEU A 21 45.30 7.79 44.79
CA LEU A 21 43.88 8.07 44.68
C LEU A 21 43.74 9.37 43.86
N ALA A 22 44.04 9.28 42.56
CA ALA A 22 43.53 10.22 41.61
C ALA A 22 42.02 9.99 41.57
N GLY A 23 41.30 10.85 42.31
CA GLY A 23 39.85 10.84 42.34
C GLY A 23 39.31 10.93 40.93
N LEU A 24 38.78 9.80 40.43
CA LEU A 24 37.66 9.81 39.50
C LEU A 24 36.42 10.26 40.29
N THR A 25 36.44 11.47 40.84
CA THR A 25 35.23 12.23 41.15
C THR A 25 34.73 12.79 39.82
N GLY A 26 34.38 11.91 38.88
CA GLY A 26 33.53 12.29 37.78
C GLY A 26 32.20 12.68 38.41
N CYS A 27 31.84 13.97 38.33
CA CYS A 27 30.49 14.40 38.69
C CYS A 27 29.51 13.41 38.04
N PRO A 28 28.52 12.88 38.79
CA PRO A 28 27.54 11.99 38.22
C PRO A 28 26.95 12.67 36.98
N GLU A 29 27.10 12.03 35.82
CA GLU A 29 26.56 12.56 34.57
C GLU A 29 25.07 12.81 34.77
N ASP A 30 24.61 13.98 34.35
CA ASP A 30 23.23 14.42 34.55
C ASP A 30 22.28 13.44 33.82
N PRO A 31 21.45 12.66 34.55
CA PRO A 31 20.59 11.66 33.94
C PRO A 31 19.47 12.29 33.09
N TYR A 32 19.26 13.61 33.18
CA TYR A 32 18.27 14.33 32.40
C TYR A 32 18.83 14.88 31.07
N LYS A 33 20.12 14.63 30.78
CA LYS A 33 20.75 15.05 29.51
C LYS A 33 20.83 13.90 28.51
N ALA A 34 20.51 14.20 27.26
CA ALA A 34 20.59 13.22 26.18
C ALA A 34 22.03 12.73 25.97
N GLU A 35 23.01 13.60 26.13
CA GLU A 35 24.44 13.28 25.96
C GLU A 35 24.87 12.13 26.87
N THR A 36 24.45 12.15 28.14
CA THR A 36 24.69 11.09 29.14
C THR A 36 24.28 9.71 28.63
N TRP A 37 23.12 9.63 27.98
CA TRP A 37 22.59 8.36 27.49
C TRP A 37 23.16 7.96 26.14
N THR A 38 23.47 8.92 25.26
CA THR A 38 24.10 8.60 23.97
C THR A 38 25.47 7.93 24.12
N GLN A 39 26.23 8.25 25.17
CA GLN A 39 27.52 7.60 25.46
C GLN A 39 27.37 6.12 25.85
N LYS A 40 26.22 5.75 26.43
CA LYS A 40 25.94 4.39 26.92
C LYS A 40 25.37 3.46 25.85
N LEU A 41 25.07 3.98 24.64
CA LEU A 41 24.54 3.17 23.54
C LEU A 41 25.48 2.06 23.09
N GLY A 42 26.80 2.24 23.25
CA GLY A 42 27.80 1.23 22.91
C GLY A 42 28.00 0.14 23.97
N ASP A 43 27.47 0.31 25.18
CA ASP A 43 27.60 -0.67 26.27
C ASP A 43 26.45 -1.70 26.20
N PRO A 44 26.72 -2.99 25.95
CA PRO A 44 25.68 -4.01 25.89
C PRO A 44 24.80 -4.10 27.13
N ARG A 45 25.30 -3.70 28.32
CA ARG A 45 24.55 -3.78 29.58
C ARG A 45 23.62 -2.59 29.80
N GLU A 46 23.97 -1.44 29.26
CA GLU A 46 23.23 -0.19 29.44
C GLU A 46 22.48 0.23 28.16
N SER A 47 22.75 -0.38 27.01
CA SER A 47 22.20 0.02 25.70
C SER A 47 20.68 0.07 25.67
N GLU A 48 19.99 -0.95 26.17
CA GLU A 48 18.52 -0.98 26.19
C GLU A 48 17.94 0.14 27.07
N ARG A 49 18.55 0.37 28.23
CA ARG A 49 18.17 1.46 29.13
C ARG A 49 18.44 2.81 28.48
N ALA A 50 19.60 3.00 27.88
CA ALA A 50 19.96 4.23 27.19
C ALA A 50 18.96 4.56 26.07
N VAL A 51 18.53 3.57 25.29
CA VAL A 51 17.50 3.77 24.26
C VAL A 51 16.15 4.17 24.86
N GLN A 52 15.75 3.57 25.98
CA GLN A 52 14.52 3.95 26.68
C GLN A 52 14.57 5.38 27.22
N GLU A 53 15.67 5.77 27.86
CA GLU A 53 15.83 7.10 28.44
C GLU A 53 15.90 8.17 27.34
N LEU A 54 16.59 7.90 26.23
CA LEU A 54 16.60 8.79 25.07
C LEU A 54 15.22 9.00 24.44
N GLU A 55 14.38 7.97 24.41
CA GLU A 55 12.99 8.10 23.97
C GLU A 55 12.18 8.96 24.93
N GLN A 56 12.32 8.75 26.25
CA GLN A 56 11.61 9.52 27.28
C GLN A 56 12.01 10.99 27.28
N LEU A 57 13.30 11.29 27.13
CA LEU A 57 13.80 12.66 27.02
C LEU A 57 13.33 13.35 25.73
N GLY A 58 13.02 12.59 24.68
CA GLY A 58 12.47 13.14 23.45
C GLY A 58 13.40 14.12 22.72
N ASN A 59 14.70 14.11 22.98
CA ASN A 59 15.64 15.09 22.41
C ASN A 59 16.18 14.64 21.03
N PRO A 60 15.89 15.37 19.92
CA PRO A 60 16.32 14.98 18.57
C PRO A 60 17.83 15.02 18.33
N SER A 61 18.63 15.63 19.21
CA SER A 61 20.10 15.60 19.11
C SER A 61 20.66 14.18 19.20
N ALA A 62 19.90 13.24 19.79
CA ALA A 62 20.29 11.84 19.91
C ALA A 62 20.17 11.03 18.62
N ILE A 63 19.47 11.53 17.59
CA ILE A 63 19.17 10.77 16.36
C ILE A 63 20.43 10.23 15.69
N ASP A 64 21.49 11.06 15.54
CA ASP A 64 22.71 10.64 14.83
C ASP A 64 23.47 9.54 15.59
N LYS A 65 23.52 9.64 16.93
CA LYS A 65 24.16 8.64 17.78
C LYS A 65 23.35 7.35 17.84
N LEU A 66 22.02 7.45 17.92
CA LEU A 66 21.12 6.30 17.81
C LEU A 66 21.24 5.63 16.44
N GLY A 67 21.37 6.40 15.36
CA GLY A 67 21.54 5.87 14.01
C GLY A 67 22.88 5.16 13.81
N THR A 68 23.95 5.68 14.41
CA THR A 68 25.26 5.00 14.44
C THR A 68 25.15 3.68 15.21
N ALA A 69 24.60 3.72 16.43
CA ALA A 69 24.38 2.52 17.23
C ALA A 69 23.46 1.50 16.53
N TRP A 70 22.44 1.97 15.80
CA TRP A 70 21.57 1.13 15.00
C TRP A 70 22.37 0.37 13.93
N ILE A 71 23.30 1.03 13.23
CA ILE A 71 24.17 0.36 12.26
C ILE A 71 25.08 -0.67 12.97
N ASP A 72 25.77 -0.24 14.02
CA ASP A 72 26.81 -1.03 14.70
C ASP A 72 26.24 -2.28 15.39
N GLN A 73 25.01 -2.21 15.91
CA GLN A 73 24.34 -3.31 16.60
C GLN A 73 23.56 -4.25 15.67
N GLY A 74 23.74 -4.14 14.35
CA GLY A 74 23.04 -5.02 13.40
C GLY A 74 21.58 -4.65 13.17
N LYS A 75 21.27 -3.34 13.19
CA LYS A 75 19.98 -2.73 12.84
C LYS A 75 18.78 -3.19 13.67
N PRO A 76 18.86 -3.18 15.01
CA PRO A 76 17.70 -3.51 15.84
C PRO A 76 16.53 -2.57 15.59
N VAL A 77 15.33 -3.14 15.37
CA VAL A 77 14.07 -2.41 15.11
C VAL A 77 13.82 -1.32 16.15
N ARG A 78 14.12 -1.60 17.43
CA ARG A 78 13.84 -0.71 18.54
C ARG A 78 14.55 0.64 18.42
N LEU A 79 15.83 0.65 18.02
CA LEU A 79 16.58 1.89 17.82
C LEU A 79 15.98 2.70 16.67
N LEU A 80 15.60 2.05 15.57
CA LEU A 80 14.93 2.72 14.44
C LEU A 80 13.59 3.34 14.85
N GLN A 81 12.82 2.66 15.70
CA GLN A 81 11.56 3.22 16.24
C GLN A 81 11.79 4.47 17.08
N VAL A 82 12.83 4.48 17.92
CA VAL A 82 13.19 5.68 18.69
C VAL A 82 13.65 6.79 17.75
N ILE A 83 14.47 6.51 16.73
CA ILE A 83 14.85 7.49 15.70
C ILE A 83 13.61 8.11 15.04
N ILE A 84 12.64 7.28 14.62
CA ILE A 84 11.37 7.75 14.02
C ILE A 84 10.58 8.60 15.03
N SER A 85 10.46 8.13 16.27
CA SER A 85 9.77 8.85 17.35
C SER A 85 10.40 10.22 17.58
N LEU A 86 11.74 10.30 17.60
CA LEU A 86 12.48 11.54 17.78
C LEU A 86 12.40 12.50 16.59
N ALA A 87 12.18 11.97 15.38
CA ALA A 87 12.06 12.78 14.17
C ALA A 87 10.66 13.39 13.98
N ARG A 88 9.60 12.78 14.54
CA ARG A 88 8.24 13.31 14.46
C ARG A 88 8.11 14.65 15.19
N PRO A 89 7.31 15.60 14.67
CA PRO A 89 6.94 16.77 15.47
C PRO A 89 6.12 16.33 16.69
N LEU A 90 6.15 17.13 17.76
CA LEU A 90 5.31 16.96 18.94
C LEU A 90 4.58 18.27 19.21
N THR A 91 3.28 18.22 19.47
CA THR A 91 2.57 19.40 19.99
C THR A 91 2.85 19.58 21.48
N PRO A 92 2.64 20.79 22.05
CA PRO A 92 2.72 21.01 23.50
C PRO A 92 1.85 20.03 24.31
N GLU A 93 0.65 19.71 23.82
CA GLU A 93 -0.28 18.79 24.48
C GLU A 93 0.25 17.35 24.48
N GLU A 94 0.83 16.91 23.35
CA GLU A 94 1.47 15.59 23.25
C GLU A 94 2.72 15.50 24.13
N ALA A 95 3.55 16.54 24.13
CA ALA A 95 4.74 16.62 24.99
C ALA A 95 4.35 16.51 26.47
N LYS A 96 3.35 17.27 26.90
CA LYS A 96 2.81 17.20 28.27
C LYS A 96 2.22 15.83 28.61
N LYS A 97 1.47 15.23 27.70
CA LYS A 97 0.90 13.89 27.88
C LYS A 97 1.98 12.82 28.04
N ASN A 98 3.08 12.97 27.33
CA ASN A 98 4.19 12.02 27.29
C ASN A 98 5.33 12.39 28.28
N PHE A 99 5.13 13.41 29.12
CA PHE A 99 6.10 13.90 30.10
C PHE A 99 7.46 14.31 29.50
N VAL A 100 7.45 14.87 28.28
CA VAL A 100 8.65 15.37 27.60
C VAL A 100 8.84 16.85 27.99
N THR A 101 9.35 17.07 29.20
CA THR A 101 9.36 18.36 29.92
C THR A 101 9.95 19.51 29.11
N ASP A 102 11.03 19.27 28.38
CA ASP A 102 11.74 20.30 27.60
C ASP A 102 10.88 20.90 26.47
N TYR A 103 9.84 20.18 26.05
CA TYR A 103 8.96 20.57 24.94
C TYR A 103 7.51 20.82 25.37
N GLU A 104 7.19 20.78 26.68
CA GLU A 104 5.82 21.00 27.17
C GLU A 104 5.24 22.36 26.79
N ALA A 105 6.08 23.40 26.76
CA ALA A 105 5.63 24.76 26.49
C ALA A 105 5.58 25.10 24.99
N THR A 106 6.50 24.54 24.19
CA THR A 106 6.73 24.98 22.81
C THR A 106 6.47 23.89 21.77
N GLY A 107 6.28 22.65 22.20
CA GLY A 107 6.31 21.50 21.32
C GLY A 107 7.69 21.27 20.72
N ARG A 108 7.78 20.37 19.74
CA ARG A 108 9.02 20.02 19.06
C ARG A 108 8.79 20.02 17.55
N PRO A 109 9.63 20.70 16.75
CA PRO A 109 9.52 20.65 15.31
C PRO A 109 9.91 19.27 14.77
N ALA A 110 9.53 18.99 13.52
CA ALA A 110 9.99 17.79 12.84
C ALA A 110 11.52 17.83 12.61
N ASN A 111 12.18 16.68 12.75
CA ASN A 111 13.62 16.49 12.56
C ASN A 111 13.88 15.32 11.58
N TRP A 112 13.06 15.23 10.53
CA TRP A 112 13.11 14.14 9.56
C TRP A 112 14.42 14.09 8.77
N ASP A 113 15.05 15.24 8.54
CA ASP A 113 16.35 15.39 7.88
C ASP A 113 17.43 14.54 8.57
N LYS A 114 17.44 14.51 9.91
CA LYS A 114 18.39 13.69 10.68
C LYS A 114 18.11 12.21 10.59
N ALA A 115 16.84 11.81 10.54
CA ALA A 115 16.44 10.41 10.44
C ALA A 115 16.58 9.86 9.02
N LEU A 116 16.49 10.70 7.99
CA LEU A 116 16.39 10.33 6.59
C LEU A 116 17.48 9.35 6.12
N PRO A 117 18.77 9.53 6.43
CA PRO A 117 19.82 8.59 6.00
C PRO A 117 19.57 7.17 6.53
N PHE A 118 19.13 7.04 7.77
CA PHE A 118 18.87 5.75 8.42
C PHE A 118 17.60 5.09 7.88
N LEU A 119 16.54 5.89 7.63
CA LEU A 119 15.30 5.40 7.04
C LEU A 119 15.52 4.90 5.60
N LYS A 120 16.25 5.65 4.76
CA LYS A 120 16.61 5.21 3.41
C LYS A 120 17.42 3.92 3.44
N ARG A 121 18.40 3.83 4.35
CA ARG A 121 19.21 2.63 4.52
C ARG A 121 18.40 1.41 4.96
N ALA A 122 17.39 1.61 5.81
CA ALA A 122 16.48 0.54 6.22
C ALA A 122 15.64 0.00 5.05
N LEU A 123 15.37 0.79 4.01
CA LEU A 123 14.69 0.34 2.79
C LEU A 123 15.62 -0.32 1.76
N SER A 124 16.87 0.15 1.66
CA SER A 124 17.83 -0.36 0.67
C SER A 124 18.50 -1.66 1.10
N GLU A 125 18.76 -1.83 2.40
CA GLU A 125 19.52 -2.96 2.97
C GLU A 125 18.61 -3.95 3.72
N VAL A 126 17.46 -4.31 3.14
CA VAL A 126 16.53 -5.29 3.71
C VAL A 126 17.08 -6.70 3.56
N ASP A 127 17.20 -7.40 4.68
CA ASP A 127 17.43 -8.85 4.71
C ASP A 127 16.09 -9.57 4.77
N GLU A 128 15.64 -10.10 3.63
CA GLU A 128 14.39 -10.86 3.53
C GLU A 128 14.36 -12.12 4.41
N ALA A 129 15.53 -12.67 4.78
CA ALA A 129 15.58 -13.84 5.67
C ALA A 129 15.33 -13.46 7.14
N ASN A 130 15.43 -12.18 7.49
CA ASN A 130 15.25 -11.67 8.84
C ASN A 130 13.94 -10.87 8.97
N PRO A 131 12.89 -11.42 9.62
CA PRO A 131 11.61 -10.72 9.78
C PRO A 131 11.73 -9.36 10.48
N ARG A 132 12.74 -9.15 11.33
CA ARG A 132 12.99 -7.86 11.99
C ARG A 132 13.53 -6.82 11.01
N SER A 133 14.28 -7.24 9.99
CA SER A 133 14.74 -6.34 8.93
C SER A 133 13.57 -5.88 8.06
N VAL A 134 12.66 -6.80 7.71
CA VAL A 134 11.43 -6.47 6.98
C VAL A 134 10.53 -5.53 7.79
N ASP A 135 10.34 -5.79 9.09
CA ASP A 135 9.57 -4.90 9.98
C ASP A 135 10.20 -3.49 10.07
N SER A 136 11.53 -3.43 10.15
CA SER A 136 12.27 -2.16 10.11
C SER A 136 12.01 -1.39 8.81
N ALA A 137 12.05 -2.08 7.67
CA ALA A 137 11.77 -1.49 6.37
C ALA A 137 10.33 -1.00 6.24
N SER A 138 9.35 -1.77 6.72
CA SER A 138 7.94 -1.34 6.74
C SER A 138 7.76 -0.06 7.57
N LYS A 139 8.34 0.00 8.77
CA LYS A 139 8.28 1.18 9.64
C LYS A 139 8.99 2.39 9.05
N ALA A 140 10.14 2.17 8.41
CA ALA A 140 10.86 3.22 7.70
C ALA A 140 10.05 3.75 6.53
N ALA A 141 9.38 2.89 5.77
CA ALA A 141 8.54 3.30 4.65
C ALA A 141 7.34 4.15 5.12
N ASP A 142 6.64 3.72 6.17
CA ASP A 142 5.55 4.49 6.75
C ASP A 142 6.03 5.87 7.26
N ALA A 143 7.19 5.91 7.94
CA ALA A 143 7.81 7.16 8.42
C ALA A 143 8.24 8.10 7.28
N LEU A 144 8.79 7.57 6.18
CA LEU A 144 9.14 8.36 5.01
C LEU A 144 7.90 8.93 4.30
N GLY A 145 6.80 8.18 4.26
CA GLY A 145 5.52 8.70 3.79
C GLY A 145 4.93 9.77 4.69
N GLU A 146 5.15 9.69 6.01
CA GLU A 146 4.77 10.74 6.95
C GLU A 146 5.64 12.00 6.80
N SER A 147 6.95 11.84 6.58
CA SER A 147 7.87 12.96 6.43
C SER A 147 7.68 13.74 5.14
N ARG A 148 7.23 13.06 4.07
CA ARG A 148 7.03 13.64 2.72
C ARG A 148 8.27 14.37 2.18
N GLN A 149 9.46 13.96 2.60
CA GLN A 149 10.70 14.55 2.09
C GLN A 149 10.97 14.06 0.67
N ALA A 150 11.12 14.96 -0.29
CA ALA A 150 11.37 14.63 -1.70
C ALA A 150 12.49 13.58 -1.90
N ASP A 151 13.57 13.71 -1.12
CA ASP A 151 14.74 12.82 -1.15
C ASP A 151 14.47 11.37 -0.69
N ALA A 152 13.31 11.13 -0.05
CA ALA A 152 12.84 9.80 0.32
C ALA A 152 12.17 9.04 -0.83
N LEU A 153 11.66 9.77 -1.83
CA LEU A 153 10.76 9.23 -2.84
C LEU A 153 11.42 8.10 -3.65
N ASP A 154 12.67 8.27 -4.06
CA ASP A 154 13.37 7.25 -4.87
C ASP A 154 13.59 5.93 -4.10
N ALA A 155 13.88 6.00 -2.79
CA ALA A 155 14.03 4.80 -1.98
C ALA A 155 12.70 4.04 -1.82
N LEU A 156 11.58 4.76 -1.70
CA LEU A 156 10.23 4.17 -1.67
C LEU A 156 9.88 3.53 -3.02
N ILE A 157 10.18 4.21 -4.13
CA ILE A 157 9.95 3.70 -5.49
C ILE A 157 10.73 2.41 -5.72
N GLU A 158 12.00 2.38 -5.32
CA GLU A 158 12.86 1.20 -5.48
C GLU A 158 12.26 -0.02 -4.75
N LEU A 159 11.88 0.13 -3.48
CA LEU A 159 11.28 -0.96 -2.70
C LEU A 159 9.91 -1.39 -3.26
N ALA A 160 9.06 -0.43 -3.64
CA ALA A 160 7.74 -0.70 -4.22
C ALA A 160 7.82 -1.50 -5.52
N GLN A 161 8.89 -1.34 -6.31
CA GLN A 161 9.03 -1.97 -7.62
C GLN A 161 9.74 -3.32 -7.60
N LYS A 162 10.37 -3.72 -6.48
CA LYS A 162 10.98 -5.05 -6.30
C LYS A 162 10.01 -6.19 -6.63
N ALA A 163 10.55 -7.33 -7.02
CA ALA A 163 9.76 -8.54 -7.26
C ALA A 163 9.02 -8.93 -5.97
N PRO A 164 7.70 -9.19 -6.01
CA PRO A 164 6.95 -9.48 -4.80
C PRO A 164 7.32 -10.86 -4.24
N THR A 165 7.63 -10.89 -2.95
CA THR A 165 7.84 -12.12 -2.18
C THR A 165 6.97 -12.11 -0.93
N LYS A 166 6.61 -13.29 -0.43
CA LYS A 166 5.86 -13.41 0.84
C LYS A 166 6.58 -12.73 2.01
N LYS A 167 7.92 -12.70 1.97
CA LYS A 167 8.75 -12.14 3.03
C LYS A 167 8.82 -10.62 2.95
N LEU A 168 8.79 -10.04 1.76
CA LEU A 168 8.95 -8.60 1.55
C LEU A 168 7.61 -7.84 1.44
N ILE A 169 6.51 -8.54 1.19
CA ILE A 169 5.20 -7.94 0.85
C ILE A 169 4.73 -6.83 1.80
N SER A 170 4.94 -6.98 3.11
CA SER A 170 4.52 -5.97 4.10
C SER A 170 5.28 -4.65 3.91
N ALA A 171 6.60 -4.72 3.74
CA ALA A 171 7.44 -3.56 3.49
C ALA A 171 7.13 -2.91 2.13
N GLN A 172 6.84 -3.70 1.10
CA GLN A 172 6.45 -3.16 -0.21
C GLN A 172 5.09 -2.45 -0.16
N VAL A 173 4.10 -3.04 0.50
CA VAL A 173 2.78 -2.40 0.68
C VAL A 173 2.92 -1.11 1.49
N ALA A 174 3.77 -1.09 2.52
CA ALA A 174 4.07 0.15 3.25
C ALA A 174 4.70 1.21 2.35
N ALA A 175 5.69 0.83 1.52
CA ALA A 175 6.30 1.74 0.55
C ALA A 175 5.30 2.29 -0.47
N ILE A 176 4.45 1.42 -1.03
CA ILE A 176 3.40 1.80 -1.97
C ILE A 176 2.42 2.79 -1.34
N ARG A 177 1.93 2.52 -0.12
CA ARG A 177 1.05 3.44 0.62
C ARG A 177 1.75 4.77 0.90
N ALA A 178 3.03 4.74 1.24
CA ALA A 178 3.82 5.94 1.47
C ALA A 178 3.91 6.82 0.21
N LEU A 179 4.07 6.23 -0.99
CA LEU A 179 4.03 6.97 -2.26
C LEU A 179 2.72 7.76 -2.43
N GLY A 180 1.59 7.22 -1.94
CA GLY A 180 0.29 7.89 -1.96
C GLY A 180 0.21 9.19 -1.17
N LYS A 181 1.21 9.49 -0.32
CA LYS A 181 1.26 10.69 0.53
C LYS A 181 2.06 11.86 -0.08
N PHE A 182 2.72 11.66 -1.23
CA PHE A 182 3.58 12.68 -1.88
C PHE A 182 2.76 13.52 -2.88
N SER A 183 1.98 14.47 -2.38
CA SER A 183 1.16 15.36 -3.22
C SER A 183 2.00 16.32 -4.08
N GLU A 184 3.09 16.84 -3.53
CA GLU A 184 3.97 17.80 -4.22
C GLU A 184 4.73 17.15 -5.38
N GLU A 185 5.13 15.89 -5.21
CA GLU A 185 5.77 15.06 -6.24
C GLU A 185 4.80 14.06 -6.89
N SER A 186 3.50 14.38 -6.88
CA SER A 186 2.42 13.48 -7.29
C SER A 186 2.61 12.89 -8.69
N THR A 187 3.20 13.64 -9.63
CA THR A 187 3.51 13.12 -10.98
C THR A 187 4.50 11.96 -10.93
N LYS A 188 5.58 12.08 -10.16
CA LYS A 188 6.62 11.05 -10.04
C LYS A 188 6.10 9.86 -9.23
N ALA A 189 5.39 10.11 -8.13
CA ALA A 189 4.74 9.06 -7.33
C ALA A 189 3.70 8.28 -8.15
N ALA A 190 2.83 8.97 -8.88
CA ALA A 190 1.82 8.35 -9.73
C ALA A 190 2.43 7.52 -10.86
N ALA A 191 3.51 7.98 -11.49
CA ALA A 191 4.21 7.21 -12.51
C ALA A 191 4.82 5.91 -11.95
N ALA A 192 5.30 5.93 -10.70
CA ALA A 192 5.82 4.74 -10.03
C ALA A 192 4.71 3.75 -9.68
N LEU A 193 3.57 4.23 -9.18
CA LEU A 193 2.39 3.41 -8.87
C LEU A 193 1.75 2.82 -10.14
N THR A 194 1.68 3.60 -11.22
CA THR A 194 1.23 3.15 -12.54
C THR A 194 2.07 1.98 -13.05
N ARG A 195 3.41 2.07 -12.93
CA ARG A 195 4.32 0.95 -13.25
C ARG A 195 4.08 -0.32 -12.44
N VAL A 196 3.58 -0.20 -11.20
CA VAL A 196 3.20 -1.36 -10.39
C VAL A 196 1.92 -2.00 -10.93
N ILE A 197 0.94 -1.17 -11.31
CA ILE A 197 -0.38 -1.61 -11.82
C ILE A 197 -0.29 -2.21 -13.22
N ASP A 198 0.58 -1.68 -14.08
CA ASP A 198 0.75 -2.15 -15.45
C ASP A 198 1.54 -3.46 -15.57
N LYS A 199 1.98 -4.07 -14.46
CA LYS A 199 2.58 -5.40 -14.48
C LYS A 199 1.54 -6.44 -14.92
N GLU A 200 1.93 -7.34 -15.83
CA GLU A 200 1.05 -8.42 -16.28
C GLU A 200 0.67 -9.33 -15.10
N PRO A 201 -0.62 -9.67 -14.93
CA PRO A 201 -1.04 -10.59 -13.88
C PRO A 201 -0.41 -11.98 -14.09
N PRO A 202 0.08 -12.64 -13.02
CA PRO A 202 0.49 -14.03 -13.12
C PRO A 202 -0.74 -14.93 -13.40
N PRO A 203 -0.55 -16.16 -13.89
CA PRO A 203 -1.66 -17.09 -14.09
C PRO A 203 -2.51 -17.27 -12.83
N ASN A 204 -3.82 -17.10 -12.98
CA ASN A 204 -4.80 -17.21 -11.90
C ASN A 204 -5.49 -18.58 -11.92
N PRO A 205 -5.27 -19.46 -10.93
CA PRO A 205 -6.03 -20.71 -10.81
C PRO A 205 -7.50 -20.41 -10.47
N ARG A 206 -8.41 -20.61 -11.43
CA ARG A 206 -9.80 -20.16 -11.30
C ARG A 206 -10.66 -21.15 -10.53
N THR A 207 -10.47 -22.44 -10.74
CA THR A 207 -11.26 -23.50 -10.10
C THR A 207 -10.68 -23.92 -8.74
N VAL A 208 -11.53 -24.42 -7.84
CA VAL A 208 -11.10 -24.96 -6.53
C VAL A 208 -10.02 -26.05 -6.70
N LYS A 209 -10.24 -26.96 -7.64
CA LYS A 209 -9.31 -28.05 -7.96
C LYS A 209 -7.94 -27.54 -8.41
N GLU A 210 -7.90 -26.48 -9.21
CA GLU A 210 -6.63 -25.86 -9.64
C GLU A 210 -5.92 -25.16 -8.50
N ARG A 211 -6.65 -24.47 -7.62
CA ARG A 211 -6.04 -23.82 -6.44
C ARG A 211 -5.37 -24.85 -5.54
N GLU A 212 -6.02 -25.99 -5.31
CA GLU A 212 -5.44 -27.10 -4.55
C GLU A 212 -4.18 -27.68 -5.20
N GLN A 213 -4.18 -27.82 -6.54
CA GLN A 213 -3.08 -28.41 -7.31
C GLN A 213 -1.94 -27.41 -7.60
N ALA A 214 -2.23 -26.11 -7.58
CA ALA A 214 -1.33 -25.04 -7.97
C ALA A 214 -1.22 -23.94 -6.92
N ARG A 215 -1.09 -24.33 -5.64
CA ARG A 215 -0.95 -23.40 -4.49
C ARG A 215 0.10 -22.31 -4.70
N SER A 216 1.20 -22.62 -5.37
CA SER A 216 2.26 -21.63 -5.65
C SER A 216 1.85 -20.57 -6.68
N LEU A 217 0.96 -20.90 -7.61
CA LEU A 217 0.36 -19.92 -8.53
C LEU A 217 -0.69 -19.07 -7.82
N GLU A 218 -1.52 -19.70 -6.99
CA GLU A 218 -2.49 -18.99 -6.14
C GLU A 218 -1.78 -17.97 -5.24
N GLU A 219 -0.68 -18.36 -4.59
CA GLU A 219 0.12 -17.48 -3.75
C GLU A 219 0.70 -16.30 -4.56
N LYS A 220 1.26 -16.56 -5.75
CA LYS A 220 1.77 -15.49 -6.63
C LYS A 220 0.67 -14.52 -7.05
N TYR A 221 -0.51 -15.04 -7.38
CA TYR A 221 -1.66 -14.21 -7.76
C TYR A 221 -2.16 -13.38 -6.58
N ALA A 222 -2.25 -13.96 -5.38
CA ALA A 222 -2.62 -13.25 -4.16
C ALA A 222 -1.62 -12.12 -3.83
N LEU A 223 -0.31 -12.37 -3.96
CA LEU A 223 0.72 -11.32 -3.79
C LEU A 223 0.57 -10.21 -4.83
N PHE A 224 0.32 -10.58 -6.09
CA PHE A 224 0.05 -9.63 -7.17
C PHE A 224 -1.15 -8.74 -6.86
N LEU A 225 -2.28 -9.33 -6.42
CA LEU A 225 -3.48 -8.57 -6.03
C LEU A 225 -3.22 -7.66 -4.83
N GLY A 226 -2.46 -8.11 -3.83
CA GLY A 226 -2.11 -7.30 -2.66
C GLY A 226 -1.31 -6.04 -3.02
N ILE A 227 -0.29 -6.19 -3.87
CA ILE A 227 0.53 -5.08 -4.37
C ILE A 227 -0.29 -4.12 -5.24
N ASN A 228 -1.06 -4.66 -6.20
CA ASN A 228 -1.88 -3.85 -7.10
C ASN A 228 -2.98 -3.09 -6.35
N GLY A 229 -3.65 -3.75 -5.41
CA GLY A 229 -4.69 -3.13 -4.58
C GLY A 229 -4.13 -1.98 -3.75
N ALA A 230 -2.95 -2.13 -3.17
CA ALA A 230 -2.25 -1.04 -2.47
C ALA A 230 -1.93 0.12 -3.43
N ALA A 231 -1.46 -0.17 -4.64
CA ALA A 231 -1.08 0.85 -5.62
C ALA A 231 -2.29 1.64 -6.15
N ILE A 232 -3.41 0.94 -6.43
CA ILE A 232 -4.67 1.55 -6.84
C ILE A 232 -5.22 2.48 -5.76
N ASN A 233 -5.25 2.03 -4.50
CA ASN A 233 -5.68 2.88 -3.39
C ASN A 233 -4.78 4.12 -3.26
N SER A 234 -3.46 3.95 -3.38
CA SER A 234 -2.50 5.05 -3.28
C SER A 234 -2.63 6.06 -4.43
N LEU A 235 -2.99 5.62 -5.64
CA LEU A 235 -3.35 6.53 -6.73
C LEU A 235 -4.66 7.30 -6.44
N GLY A 236 -5.63 6.63 -5.82
CA GLY A 236 -6.85 7.27 -5.34
C GLY A 236 -6.58 8.35 -4.28
N ASP A 237 -5.61 8.12 -3.38
CA ASP A 237 -5.20 9.10 -2.38
C ASP A 237 -4.48 10.31 -3.01
N LEU A 238 -3.69 10.10 -4.07
CA LEU A 238 -3.02 11.18 -4.82
C LEU A 238 -3.98 12.03 -5.66
N ARG A 239 -5.13 11.48 -6.07
CA ARG A 239 -6.18 12.18 -6.85
C ARG A 239 -5.67 12.79 -8.16
N VAL A 240 -4.76 12.09 -8.84
CA VAL A 240 -4.13 12.59 -10.07
C VAL A 240 -4.90 12.20 -11.33
N ALA A 241 -5.25 13.18 -12.17
CA ALA A 241 -5.94 12.93 -13.43
C ALA A 241 -5.14 12.02 -14.40
N SER A 242 -3.82 12.06 -14.35
CA SER A 242 -2.93 11.23 -15.18
C SER A 242 -3.08 9.73 -14.94
N ALA A 243 -3.67 9.31 -13.81
CA ALA A 243 -3.92 7.90 -13.49
C ALA A 243 -5.19 7.34 -14.14
N ALA A 244 -6.10 8.19 -14.63
CA ALA A 244 -7.42 7.80 -15.12
C ALA A 244 -7.37 6.62 -16.11
N LYS A 245 -6.53 6.75 -17.13
CA LYS A 245 -6.37 5.75 -18.18
C LYS A 245 -5.89 4.39 -17.66
N THR A 246 -4.86 4.38 -16.82
CA THR A 246 -4.34 3.15 -16.19
C THR A 246 -5.40 2.50 -15.31
N LEU A 247 -6.17 3.28 -14.55
CA LEU A 247 -7.26 2.80 -13.72
C LEU A 247 -8.43 2.22 -14.54
N VAL A 248 -8.74 2.82 -15.70
CA VAL A 248 -9.74 2.27 -16.63
C VAL A 248 -9.28 0.92 -17.20
N LEU A 249 -8.01 0.78 -17.57
CA LEU A 249 -7.47 -0.49 -18.06
C LEU A 249 -7.40 -1.56 -16.97
N SER A 250 -6.99 -1.19 -15.74
CA SER A 250 -6.89 -2.14 -14.62
C SER A 250 -8.26 -2.70 -14.23
N MET A 251 -9.34 -1.94 -14.44
CA MET A 251 -10.72 -2.38 -14.22
C MET A 251 -11.04 -3.69 -14.95
N PHE A 252 -10.46 -3.89 -16.13
CA PHE A 252 -10.67 -5.07 -16.96
C PHE A 252 -9.58 -6.12 -16.80
N ARG A 253 -8.35 -5.72 -16.45
CA ARG A 253 -7.23 -6.65 -16.23
C ARG A 253 -7.32 -7.37 -14.88
N THR A 254 -7.83 -6.69 -13.86
CA THR A 254 -7.89 -7.17 -12.47
C THR A 254 -9.27 -6.87 -11.85
N PRO A 255 -10.35 -7.47 -12.38
CA PRO A 255 -11.72 -7.21 -11.91
C PRO A 255 -11.94 -7.54 -10.42
N GLU A 256 -11.09 -8.37 -9.81
CA GLU A 256 -11.10 -8.67 -8.37
C GLU A 256 -10.84 -7.43 -7.51
N LEU A 257 -10.18 -6.40 -8.07
CA LEU A 257 -9.90 -5.13 -7.40
C LEU A 257 -10.88 -4.03 -7.79
N PHE A 258 -12.02 -4.38 -8.41
CA PHE A 258 -12.97 -3.41 -8.95
C PHE A 258 -13.43 -2.36 -7.94
N MET A 259 -13.64 -2.72 -6.67
CA MET A 259 -14.07 -1.75 -5.65
C MET A 259 -12.98 -0.74 -5.27
N GLN A 260 -11.71 -1.13 -5.32
CA GLN A 260 -10.58 -0.21 -5.17
C GLN A 260 -10.49 0.71 -6.41
N ILE A 261 -10.59 0.12 -7.60
CA ILE A 261 -10.48 0.83 -8.88
C ILE A 261 -11.59 1.87 -9.04
N ARG A 262 -12.84 1.47 -8.76
CA ARG A 262 -14.02 2.34 -8.75
C ARG A 262 -13.80 3.59 -7.88
N ARG A 263 -13.32 3.41 -6.64
CA ARG A 263 -13.03 4.53 -5.73
C ARG A 263 -11.91 5.42 -6.26
N ALA A 264 -10.83 4.83 -6.79
CA ALA A 264 -9.71 5.57 -7.35
C ALA A 264 -10.09 6.36 -8.61
N LEU A 265 -10.94 5.80 -9.48
CA LEU A 265 -11.47 6.47 -10.67
C LEU A 265 -12.29 7.71 -10.29
N VAL A 266 -13.23 7.57 -9.35
CA VAL A 266 -14.02 8.72 -8.85
C VAL A 266 -13.11 9.78 -8.23
N ALA A 267 -12.10 9.37 -7.45
CA ALA A 267 -11.13 10.28 -6.86
C ALA A 267 -10.23 10.99 -7.90
N SER A 268 -10.04 10.40 -9.08
CA SER A 268 -9.27 10.99 -10.20
C SER A 268 -10.04 12.10 -10.94
N GLY A 269 -11.35 12.24 -10.67
CA GLY A 269 -12.16 13.36 -11.16
C GLY A 269 -12.60 13.25 -12.63
N PRO A 270 -12.97 14.37 -13.27
CA PRO A 270 -13.65 14.39 -14.57
C PRO A 270 -12.89 13.71 -15.72
N VAL A 271 -11.56 13.68 -15.68
CA VAL A 271 -10.76 12.99 -16.71
C VAL A 271 -11.05 11.48 -16.72
N ALA A 272 -11.27 10.87 -15.55
CA ALA A 272 -11.67 9.48 -15.47
C ALA A 272 -13.11 9.26 -16.00
N GLU A 273 -14.02 10.19 -15.73
CA GLU A 273 -15.37 10.16 -16.29
C GLU A 273 -15.35 10.18 -17.83
N ASP A 274 -14.56 11.09 -18.42
CA ASP A 274 -14.41 11.20 -19.87
C ASP A 274 -13.85 9.91 -20.49
N GLU A 275 -12.84 9.28 -19.86
CA GLU A 275 -12.32 7.99 -20.32
C GLU A 275 -13.39 6.88 -20.25
N LEU A 276 -14.18 6.83 -19.18
CA LEU A 276 -15.26 5.84 -19.03
C LEU A 276 -16.38 6.04 -20.06
N ARG A 277 -16.72 7.29 -20.38
CA ARG A 277 -17.69 7.61 -21.45
C ARG A 277 -17.17 7.16 -22.82
N LYS A 278 -15.87 7.35 -23.11
CA LYS A 278 -15.26 6.81 -24.33
C LYS A 278 -15.36 5.29 -24.41
N VAL A 279 -15.23 4.59 -23.28
CA VAL A 279 -15.41 3.12 -23.24
C VAL A 279 -16.83 2.74 -23.62
N LEU A 280 -17.86 3.33 -22.99
CA LEU A 280 -19.26 3.04 -23.33
C LEU A 280 -19.62 3.41 -24.78
N ALA A 281 -19.03 4.49 -25.30
CA ALA A 281 -19.19 4.88 -26.69
C ALA A 281 -18.41 3.99 -27.69
N GLY A 282 -17.58 3.06 -27.20
CA GLY A 282 -16.77 2.18 -28.05
C GLY A 282 -15.61 2.90 -28.76
N THR A 283 -15.22 4.10 -28.29
CA THR A 283 -14.17 4.92 -28.90
C THR A 283 -12.83 4.89 -28.15
N HIS A 284 -12.78 4.21 -27.00
CA HIS A 284 -11.55 4.07 -26.23
C HIS A 284 -10.60 3.03 -26.86
N ALA A 285 -9.63 3.48 -27.65
CA ALA A 285 -8.75 2.62 -28.45
C ALA A 285 -8.05 1.51 -27.66
N GLU A 286 -7.47 1.80 -26.49
CA GLU A 286 -6.71 0.81 -25.73
C GLU A 286 -7.56 -0.22 -25.01
N VAL A 287 -8.75 0.15 -24.52
CA VAL A 287 -9.71 -0.81 -23.99
C VAL A 287 -10.22 -1.70 -25.12
N ASN A 288 -10.55 -1.12 -26.29
CA ASN A 288 -10.94 -1.91 -27.46
C ASN A 288 -9.85 -2.90 -27.88
N GLN A 289 -8.59 -2.48 -27.85
CA GLN A 289 -7.45 -3.35 -28.17
C GLN A 289 -7.29 -4.45 -27.12
N LEU A 290 -7.36 -4.11 -25.83
CA LEU A 290 -7.31 -5.08 -24.73
C LEU A 290 -8.40 -6.16 -24.87
N PHE A 291 -9.63 -5.75 -25.19
CA PHE A 291 -10.75 -6.68 -25.39
C PHE A 291 -10.50 -7.62 -26.58
N LYS A 292 -9.92 -7.13 -27.68
CA LYS A 292 -9.53 -7.97 -28.82
C LYS A 292 -8.43 -8.95 -28.46
N ASP A 293 -7.37 -8.48 -27.83
CA ASP A 293 -6.18 -9.27 -27.53
C ASP A 293 -6.46 -10.36 -26.50
N LYS A 294 -7.27 -10.04 -25.50
CA LYS A 294 -7.58 -10.94 -24.36
C LYS A 294 -8.96 -11.59 -24.47
N ARG A 295 -9.72 -11.32 -25.53
CA ARG A 295 -11.09 -11.82 -25.78
C ARG A 295 -12.05 -11.59 -24.61
N LEU A 296 -11.96 -10.41 -23.97
CA LEU A 296 -12.70 -10.09 -22.74
C LEU A 296 -14.21 -9.87 -22.97
N ASP A 297 -14.66 -9.83 -24.22
CA ASP A 297 -16.07 -9.80 -24.62
C ASP A 297 -16.72 -11.18 -24.55
N LYS A 298 -15.94 -12.24 -24.31
CA LYS A 298 -16.42 -13.63 -24.27
C LYS A 298 -15.86 -14.41 -23.09
N TYR A 299 -16.64 -15.38 -22.63
CA TYR A 299 -16.26 -16.42 -21.71
C TYR A 299 -16.05 -17.73 -22.49
N CYS A 300 -14.83 -18.27 -22.48
CA CYS A 300 -14.47 -19.52 -23.16
C CYS A 300 -14.13 -20.63 -22.15
N GLY A 301 -14.93 -20.76 -21.08
CA GLY A 301 -14.64 -21.66 -19.96
C GLY A 301 -13.67 -21.04 -18.93
N ASP A 302 -13.63 -21.59 -17.72
CA ASP A 302 -12.77 -21.07 -16.64
C ASP A 302 -11.28 -21.12 -17.01
N ARG A 303 -10.90 -22.08 -17.85
CA ARG A 303 -9.54 -22.24 -18.39
C ARG A 303 -9.29 -21.42 -19.66
N ASN A 304 -10.32 -20.78 -20.20
CA ASN A 304 -10.27 -20.04 -21.44
C ASN A 304 -9.78 -20.89 -22.64
N ASP A 305 -10.08 -22.19 -22.62
CA ASP A 305 -9.64 -23.20 -23.59
C ASP A 305 -10.79 -23.74 -24.46
N ALA A 306 -12.03 -23.28 -24.24
CA ALA A 306 -13.15 -23.67 -25.06
C ALA A 306 -12.97 -23.17 -26.52
N PRO A 307 -13.41 -23.96 -27.51
CA PRO A 307 -13.46 -23.55 -28.90
C PRO A 307 -14.23 -22.21 -29.10
N PRO A 308 -13.82 -21.34 -30.06
CA PRO A 308 -14.43 -20.02 -30.25
C PRO A 308 -15.95 -20.02 -30.46
N ASP A 309 -16.51 -21.09 -31.02
CA ASP A 309 -17.94 -21.32 -31.26
C ASP A 309 -18.72 -21.70 -29.99
N GLN A 310 -18.03 -22.11 -28.93
CA GLN A 310 -18.60 -22.45 -27.62
C GLN A 310 -18.47 -21.32 -26.61
N CYS A 311 -17.77 -20.23 -26.95
CA CYS A 311 -17.62 -19.10 -26.06
C CYS A 311 -18.94 -18.31 -25.93
N GLN A 312 -19.28 -17.92 -24.71
CA GLN A 312 -20.49 -17.17 -24.39
C GLN A 312 -20.18 -15.67 -24.26
N PRO A 313 -21.04 -14.76 -24.72
CA PRO A 313 -20.77 -13.33 -24.64
C PRO A 313 -20.95 -12.80 -23.20
N VAL A 314 -20.16 -11.81 -22.81
CA VAL A 314 -20.25 -11.14 -21.49
C VAL A 314 -20.43 -9.63 -21.62
N SER A 315 -20.91 -8.99 -20.55
CA SER A 315 -21.20 -7.55 -20.52
C SER A 315 -20.16 -6.68 -19.81
N ALA A 316 -18.99 -7.20 -19.46
CA ALA A 316 -17.95 -6.48 -18.70
C ALA A 316 -17.67 -5.06 -19.24
N MET A 317 -17.56 -4.89 -20.57
CA MET A 317 -17.28 -3.61 -21.24
C MET A 317 -18.33 -2.52 -20.96
N TRP A 318 -19.59 -2.90 -20.72
CA TRP A 318 -20.67 -1.97 -20.42
C TRP A 318 -20.98 -1.90 -18.93
N PHE A 319 -20.88 -3.03 -18.23
CA PHE A 319 -21.20 -3.14 -16.81
C PHE A 319 -20.29 -2.26 -15.97
N TYR A 320 -18.97 -2.46 -16.04
CA TYR A 320 -18.05 -1.79 -15.12
C TYR A 320 -18.05 -0.26 -15.32
N PRO A 321 -17.94 0.28 -16.55
CA PRO A 321 -18.02 1.73 -16.72
C PRO A 321 -19.34 2.33 -16.27
N ALA A 322 -20.47 1.66 -16.51
CA ALA A 322 -21.78 2.16 -16.07
C ALA A 322 -21.87 2.30 -14.55
N VAL A 323 -21.36 1.31 -13.79
CA VAL A 323 -21.31 1.40 -12.32
C VAL A 323 -20.53 2.62 -11.86
N VAL A 324 -19.36 2.88 -12.45
CA VAL A 324 -18.50 4.00 -12.05
C VAL A 324 -19.08 5.35 -12.48
N LEU A 325 -19.61 5.45 -13.72
CA LEU A 325 -20.26 6.67 -14.22
C LEU A 325 -21.45 7.09 -13.35
N GLY A 326 -22.20 6.12 -12.81
CA GLY A 326 -23.27 6.40 -11.85
C GLY A 326 -22.81 7.12 -10.57
N ASP A 327 -21.54 6.95 -10.16
CA ASP A 327 -20.99 7.59 -8.96
C ASP A 327 -20.46 9.01 -9.20
N PHE A 328 -20.35 9.44 -10.45
CA PHE A 328 -20.03 10.83 -10.79
C PHE A 328 -21.26 11.74 -10.71
N TYR A 329 -22.48 11.17 -10.77
CA TYR A 329 -23.74 11.93 -10.76
C TYR A 329 -23.85 12.98 -11.90
N ASP A 330 -23.08 12.85 -12.98
CA ASP A 330 -23.08 13.81 -14.10
C ASP A 330 -24.09 13.38 -15.19
N PRO A 331 -25.07 14.23 -15.54
CA PRO A 331 -26.00 13.99 -16.65
C PRO A 331 -25.34 13.77 -18.02
N LYS A 332 -24.09 14.20 -18.22
CA LYS A 332 -23.36 14.00 -19.48
C LYS A 332 -23.17 12.54 -19.86
N ALA A 333 -23.19 11.62 -18.89
CA ALA A 333 -23.06 10.19 -19.15
C ALA A 333 -24.37 9.53 -19.65
N VAL A 334 -25.51 10.22 -19.55
CA VAL A 334 -26.83 9.66 -19.89
C VAL A 334 -26.90 9.16 -21.34
N PRO A 335 -26.44 9.89 -22.37
CA PRO A 335 -26.52 9.43 -23.76
C PRO A 335 -25.77 8.11 -24.00
N GLU A 336 -24.56 7.97 -23.45
CA GLU A 336 -23.77 6.74 -23.58
C GLU A 336 -24.39 5.58 -22.78
N LEU A 337 -24.93 5.85 -21.58
CA LEU A 337 -25.66 4.86 -20.78
C LEU A 337 -26.91 4.33 -21.49
N LEU A 338 -27.71 5.22 -22.09
CA LEU A 338 -28.90 4.84 -22.86
C LEU A 338 -28.55 4.09 -24.15
N THR A 339 -27.42 4.42 -24.77
CA THR A 339 -26.91 3.68 -25.92
C THR A 339 -26.50 2.27 -25.52
N ALA A 340 -25.75 2.13 -24.41
CA ALA A 340 -25.34 0.83 -23.89
C ALA A 340 -26.52 -0.07 -23.48
N LEU A 341 -27.66 0.54 -23.08
CA LEU A 341 -28.88 -0.18 -22.71
C LEU A 341 -29.56 -0.90 -23.88
N LYS A 342 -29.21 -0.57 -25.13
CA LYS A 342 -29.74 -1.24 -26.33
C LYS A 342 -29.14 -2.63 -26.56
N HIS A 343 -28.02 -2.95 -25.91
CA HIS A 343 -27.41 -4.28 -26.00
C HIS A 343 -28.22 -5.32 -25.21
N PRO A 344 -28.22 -6.61 -25.64
CA PRO A 344 -28.93 -7.66 -24.90
C PRO A 344 -28.39 -7.77 -23.47
N PRO A 345 -29.23 -8.06 -22.46
CA PRO A 345 -28.77 -8.20 -21.07
C PRO A 345 -27.91 -9.46 -20.94
N LEU A 346 -26.61 -9.27 -20.81
CA LEU A 346 -25.63 -10.35 -20.72
C LEU A 346 -25.00 -10.37 -19.31
N PRO A 347 -24.62 -11.54 -18.78
CA PRO A 347 -23.90 -11.60 -17.51
C PRO A 347 -22.57 -10.86 -17.60
N VAL A 348 -22.16 -10.22 -16.51
CA VAL A 348 -20.88 -9.48 -16.46
C VAL A 348 -19.66 -10.41 -16.57
N TYR A 349 -19.74 -11.59 -15.96
CA TYR A 349 -18.74 -12.64 -16.00
C TYR A 349 -19.41 -14.01 -15.75
N TYR A 350 -18.63 -15.08 -15.91
CA TYR A 350 -18.99 -16.43 -15.48
C TYR A 350 -17.98 -16.93 -14.43
N LEU A 351 -18.43 -17.77 -13.53
CA LEU A 351 -17.61 -18.44 -12.52
C LEU A 351 -18.13 -19.86 -12.31
N ASP A 352 -17.24 -20.86 -12.37
CA ASP A 352 -17.62 -22.28 -12.30
C ASP A 352 -18.71 -22.62 -13.35
N ASP A 353 -18.52 -22.09 -14.57
CA ASP A 353 -19.46 -22.15 -15.70
C ASP A 353 -20.86 -21.56 -15.44
N GLN A 354 -21.08 -20.91 -14.30
CA GLN A 354 -22.35 -20.26 -13.98
C GLN A 354 -22.31 -18.77 -14.34
N PRO A 355 -23.34 -18.23 -15.00
CA PRO A 355 -23.41 -16.81 -15.30
C PRO A 355 -23.59 -16.00 -14.01
N SER A 356 -22.89 -14.87 -13.92
CA SER A 356 -23.14 -13.89 -12.85
C SER A 356 -24.61 -13.42 -12.90
N PRO A 357 -25.28 -13.25 -11.75
CA PRO A 357 -26.63 -12.68 -11.72
C PRO A 357 -26.64 -11.19 -12.10
N ASN A 358 -25.47 -10.55 -12.14
CA ASN A 358 -25.33 -9.15 -12.51
C ASN A 358 -25.19 -9.00 -14.03
N THR A 359 -25.93 -8.06 -14.59
CA THR A 359 -25.86 -7.67 -16.01
C THR A 359 -25.63 -6.18 -16.13
N GLN A 360 -25.22 -5.71 -17.31
CA GLN A 360 -25.11 -4.28 -17.57
C GLN A 360 -26.42 -3.51 -17.37
N TYR A 361 -27.58 -4.17 -17.47
CA TYR A 361 -28.86 -3.53 -17.15
C TYR A 361 -28.92 -3.12 -15.69
N ASN A 362 -28.49 -3.98 -14.76
CA ASN A 362 -28.45 -3.66 -13.33
C ASN A 362 -27.59 -2.41 -13.08
N ALA A 363 -26.40 -2.35 -13.69
CA ALA A 363 -25.48 -1.24 -13.57
C ALA A 363 -26.03 0.06 -14.17
N ILE A 364 -26.57 0.00 -15.39
CA ILE A 364 -27.09 1.18 -16.10
C ILE A 364 -28.33 1.73 -15.40
N PHE A 365 -29.25 0.88 -14.93
CA PHE A 365 -30.42 1.34 -14.17
C PHE A 365 -30.02 2.03 -12.87
N ASP A 366 -29.07 1.47 -12.13
CA ASP A 366 -28.55 2.10 -10.92
C ASP A 366 -27.87 3.44 -11.22
N ALA A 367 -27.08 3.51 -12.29
CA ALA A 367 -26.41 4.73 -12.73
C ALA A 367 -27.42 5.83 -13.12
N LEU A 368 -28.40 5.52 -13.96
CA LEU A 368 -29.46 6.47 -14.36
C LEU A 368 -30.28 6.95 -13.15
N ARG A 369 -30.54 6.07 -12.18
CA ARG A 369 -31.21 6.40 -10.92
C ARG A 369 -30.39 7.37 -10.07
N LYS A 370 -29.08 7.11 -9.91
CA LYS A 370 -28.17 7.99 -9.17
C LYS A 370 -28.08 9.38 -9.80
N ILE A 371 -27.92 9.44 -11.13
CA ILE A 371 -27.88 10.68 -11.89
C ILE A 371 -29.20 11.47 -11.80
N GLY A 372 -30.33 10.78 -11.61
CA GLY A 372 -31.65 11.41 -11.55
C GLY A 372 -32.20 11.79 -12.93
N SER A 373 -31.83 11.06 -13.99
CA SER A 373 -32.25 11.37 -15.36
C SER A 373 -33.72 11.06 -15.60
N ALA A 374 -34.52 12.08 -15.92
CA ALA A 374 -35.93 11.93 -16.29
C ALA A 374 -36.11 11.10 -17.57
N GLU A 375 -35.25 11.32 -18.56
CA GLU A 375 -35.21 10.54 -19.81
C GLU A 375 -34.84 9.08 -19.54
N GLY A 376 -33.84 8.85 -18.67
CA GLY A 376 -33.48 7.53 -18.20
C GLY A 376 -34.66 6.81 -17.56
N ALA A 377 -35.35 7.46 -16.63
CA ALA A 377 -36.53 6.90 -15.99
C ALA A 377 -37.68 6.62 -16.98
N ALA A 378 -37.86 7.45 -18.01
CA ALA A 378 -38.85 7.19 -19.06
C ALA A 378 -38.48 5.96 -19.91
N THR A 379 -37.21 5.84 -20.32
CA THR A 379 -36.71 4.73 -21.12
C THR A 379 -36.83 3.40 -20.37
N VAL A 380 -36.39 3.37 -19.11
CA VAL A 380 -36.47 2.16 -18.27
C VAL A 380 -37.94 1.74 -18.05
N ARG A 381 -38.85 2.69 -17.80
CA ARG A 381 -40.29 2.42 -17.70
C ARG A 381 -40.86 1.84 -19.00
N ALA A 382 -40.49 2.39 -20.15
CA ALA A 382 -40.94 1.87 -21.45
C ALA A 382 -40.49 0.43 -21.69
N MET A 383 -39.25 0.07 -21.29
CA MET A 383 -38.75 -1.30 -21.40
C MET A 383 -39.53 -2.30 -20.53
N TRP A 384 -39.95 -1.90 -19.33
CA TRP A 384 -40.80 -2.74 -18.48
C TRP A 384 -42.24 -2.84 -18.99
N ALA A 385 -42.81 -1.72 -19.46
CA ALA A 385 -44.17 -1.71 -20.01
C ALA A 385 -44.28 -2.53 -21.31
N GLY A 386 -43.26 -2.51 -22.16
CA GLY A 386 -43.22 -3.29 -23.41
C GLY A 386 -43.02 -4.81 -23.22
N ARG A 387 -42.59 -5.27 -22.03
CA ARG A 387 -42.51 -6.70 -21.68
C ARG A 387 -43.78 -7.26 -21.04
N ALA A 388 -44.73 -6.41 -20.66
CA ALA A 388 -46.06 -6.85 -20.27
C ALA A 388 -46.83 -7.21 -21.55
N ALA A 389 -46.85 -8.50 -21.91
CA ALA A 389 -47.79 -8.99 -22.91
C ALA A 389 -49.24 -8.62 -22.49
N PRO A 390 -50.13 -8.31 -23.44
CA PRO A 390 -51.49 -7.90 -23.13
C PRO A 390 -52.19 -9.02 -22.36
N ALA A 391 -52.85 -8.67 -21.25
CA ALA A 391 -53.75 -9.57 -20.55
C ALA A 391 -54.68 -10.22 -21.58
N GLY A 392 -54.58 -11.54 -21.73
CA GLY A 392 -55.40 -12.31 -22.64
C GLY A 392 -56.87 -11.96 -22.42
N LYS A 393 -57.58 -11.63 -23.51
CA LYS A 393 -59.03 -11.43 -23.44
C LYS A 393 -59.66 -12.72 -22.86
N PRO A 394 -60.56 -12.62 -21.88
CA PRO A 394 -61.31 -13.78 -21.42
C PRO A 394 -62.20 -14.26 -22.58
N GLY A 395 -62.06 -15.54 -22.91
CA GLY A 395 -62.93 -16.25 -23.86
C GLY A 395 -64.19 -16.77 -23.18
#